data_AF-A0A3B8PLR8-F1
#
_entry.id   AF-A0A3B8PLR8-F1
#
_cell.length_a   1.000
_cell.length_b   1.000
_cell.length_c   1.000
_cell.angle_alpha   90.00
_cell.angle_beta   90.00
_cell.angle_gamma   90.00
#
_symmetry.space_group_name_H-M   'P 1'
#
loop_
_entity.id
_entity.type
_entity.pdbx_description
1 polymer ?
#
loop_
_entity_poly.entity_id
_entity_poly.type
_entity_poly.pdbx_seq_one_letter_code
_entity_poly.pdbx_strand_id
1 'polypeptide(L)'
;MQVERLLEESRARAATEPQAALTQIKRGLGTVRGTTDIDPAIRTELIRRLSNLKRFVEVSEQHFEQKRQERQQSVAARESQQRIESDLERDDERMKQLLKQVAHLLFVEAPRGNRDAFPEAEDVAQRALELRPGDGTATSARFSAEAANQLDMAYHLRGLRADRFLAVLEQVEFSHVPFPDEPPIRYPDAAVWRRLTEERKKWASVDLHNYSKVEERIIRALDDETEFEFVDLPLSDVVDYLKQQHNIQIILDEQALLDEGIQPDEPINMSLSGVSLRSAMKIVLEPLALTYVIQDEVMRITTEAKAEEMMSTRVYPVADLVIPVETPSGGGSGGMMGGGGGGMGGGG
;
A
#
# COMPACT_ATOMS: atom_id res chain seq x y z
N MET A 1 -24.27 92.32 0.56
CA MET A 1 -25.28 91.40 1.11
C MET A 1 -25.05 89.92 0.79
N GLN A 2 -24.85 89.49 -0.47
CA GLN A 2 -24.64 88.05 -0.77
C GLN A 2 -23.38 87.42 -0.12
N VAL A 3 -22.26 88.15 -0.03
CA VAL A 3 -21.00 87.63 0.54
C VAL A 3 -21.06 87.47 2.06
N GLU A 4 -21.77 88.36 2.76
CA GLU A 4 -21.97 88.27 4.21
C GLU A 4 -22.83 87.07 4.59
N ARG A 5 -23.90 86.82 3.83
CA ARG A 5 -24.72 85.62 3.99
C ARG A 5 -23.91 84.34 3.76
N LEU A 6 -23.03 84.34 2.75
CA LEU A 6 -22.14 83.21 2.46
C LEU A 6 -21.09 82.98 3.57
N LEU A 7 -20.61 84.04 4.22
CA LEU A 7 -19.71 83.96 5.38
C LEU A 7 -20.40 83.34 6.60
N GLU A 8 -21.64 83.73 6.90
CA GLU A 8 -22.41 83.17 8.02
C GLU A 8 -22.81 81.71 7.77
N GLU A 9 -23.32 81.41 6.56
CA GLU A 9 -23.70 80.04 6.18
C GLU A 9 -22.47 79.11 6.17
N SER A 10 -21.32 79.57 5.68
CA SER A 10 -20.09 78.77 5.69
C SER A 10 -19.54 78.56 7.11
N ARG A 11 -19.72 79.53 8.02
CA ARG A 11 -19.36 79.37 9.45
C ARG A 11 -20.26 78.35 10.15
N ALA A 12 -21.57 78.41 9.90
CA ALA A 12 -22.51 77.44 10.46
C ALA A 12 -22.23 76.02 9.96
N ARG A 13 -21.93 75.87 8.65
CA ARG A 13 -21.61 74.57 8.04
C ARG A 13 -20.22 74.04 8.39
N ALA A 14 -19.27 74.90 8.78
CA ALA A 14 -17.93 74.46 9.16
C ALA A 14 -17.92 73.46 10.34
N ALA A 15 -18.96 73.48 11.18
CA ALA A 15 -19.10 72.57 12.32
C ALA A 15 -19.59 71.15 11.95
N THR A 16 -20.35 71.01 10.87
CA THR A 16 -20.98 69.74 10.47
C THR A 16 -20.42 69.18 9.17
N GLU A 17 -20.08 70.05 8.21
CA GLU A 17 -19.62 69.72 6.87
C GLU A 17 -18.48 70.66 6.42
N PRO A 18 -17.28 70.55 7.01
CA PRO A 18 -16.17 71.45 6.72
C PRO A 18 -15.75 71.43 5.25
N GLN A 19 -15.81 70.28 4.57
CA GLN A 19 -15.46 70.15 3.15
C GLN A 19 -16.43 70.89 2.22
N ALA A 20 -17.73 70.87 2.53
CA ALA A 20 -18.75 71.61 1.79
C ALA A 20 -18.56 73.12 1.98
N ALA A 21 -18.31 73.57 3.21
CA ALA A 21 -18.02 74.96 3.54
C ALA A 21 -16.74 75.46 2.82
N LEU A 22 -15.68 74.66 2.80
CA LEU A 22 -14.40 74.99 2.17
C LEU A 22 -14.54 75.10 0.64
N THR A 23 -15.38 74.25 0.03
CA THR A 23 -15.71 74.32 -1.40
C THR A 23 -16.54 75.56 -1.76
N GLN A 24 -17.45 75.98 -0.87
CA GLN A 24 -18.23 77.22 -1.04
C GLN A 24 -17.36 78.47 -0.88
N ILE A 25 -16.45 78.50 0.10
CA ILE A 25 -15.51 79.60 0.32
C ILE A 25 -14.53 79.72 -0.86
N LYS A 26 -14.03 78.60 -1.41
CA LYS A 26 -13.19 78.58 -2.62
C LYS A 26 -13.92 79.17 -3.83
N ARG A 27 -15.19 78.80 -4.03
CA ARG A 27 -16.05 79.37 -5.09
C ARG A 27 -16.27 80.88 -4.88
N GLY A 28 -16.58 81.31 -3.67
CA GLY A 28 -16.74 82.73 -3.32
C GLY A 28 -15.47 83.56 -3.48
N LEU A 29 -14.28 83.00 -3.18
CA LEU A 29 -13.00 83.64 -3.46
C LEU A 29 -12.74 83.79 -4.96
N GLY A 30 -13.14 82.81 -5.77
CA GLY A 30 -13.05 82.87 -7.23
C GLY A 30 -13.94 83.96 -7.82
N THR A 31 -15.19 84.07 -7.34
CA THR A 31 -16.13 85.10 -7.83
C THR A 31 -15.71 86.51 -7.44
N VAL A 32 -15.26 86.74 -6.20
CA VAL A 32 -14.81 88.06 -5.72
C VAL A 32 -13.50 88.51 -6.37
N ARG A 33 -12.64 87.58 -6.81
CA ARG A 33 -11.44 87.89 -7.60
C ARG A 33 -11.75 88.24 -9.05
N GLY A 34 -12.82 87.69 -9.62
CA GLY A 34 -13.21 87.87 -11.03
C GLY A 34 -14.05 89.12 -11.31
N THR A 35 -14.66 89.75 -10.30
CA THR A 35 -15.49 90.95 -10.48
C THR A 35 -14.68 92.24 -10.51
N THR A 36 -14.86 93.01 -11.58
CA THR A 36 -14.24 94.34 -11.80
C THR A 36 -15.07 95.51 -11.25
N ASP A 37 -16.36 95.30 -11.00
CA ASP A 37 -17.35 96.35 -10.65
C ASP A 37 -17.34 96.78 -9.16
N ILE A 38 -16.29 96.43 -8.42
CA ILE A 38 -16.17 96.69 -6.97
C ILE A 38 -14.91 97.53 -6.72
N ASP A 39 -15.03 98.49 -5.80
CA ASP A 39 -13.92 99.31 -5.31
C ASP A 39 -12.70 98.44 -4.91
N PRO A 40 -11.48 98.76 -5.39
CA PRO A 40 -10.26 98.02 -5.07
C PRO A 40 -9.99 97.84 -3.58
N ALA A 41 -10.36 98.80 -2.73
CA ALA A 41 -10.18 98.72 -1.28
C ALA A 41 -11.14 97.70 -0.65
N ILE A 42 -12.40 97.69 -1.07
CA ILE A 42 -13.44 96.76 -0.58
C ILE A 42 -13.14 95.33 -1.02
N ARG A 43 -12.66 95.14 -2.26
CA ARG A 43 -12.26 93.82 -2.78
C ARG A 43 -11.12 93.20 -1.97
N THR A 44 -10.09 93.99 -1.62
CA THR A 44 -8.96 93.54 -0.80
C THR A 44 -9.40 93.10 0.59
N GLU A 45 -10.32 93.86 1.21
CA GLU A 45 -10.87 93.52 2.54
C GLU A 45 -11.72 92.25 2.51
N LEU A 46 -12.56 92.06 1.49
CA LEU A 46 -13.37 90.83 1.32
C LEU A 46 -12.49 89.60 1.08
N ILE A 47 -11.43 89.72 0.27
CA ILE A 47 -10.46 88.65 0.06
C ILE A 47 -9.75 88.30 1.37
N ARG A 48 -9.35 89.29 2.17
CA ARG A 48 -8.72 89.07 3.48
C ARG A 48 -9.64 88.32 4.43
N ARG A 49 -10.91 88.73 4.53
CA ARG A 49 -11.93 88.08 5.37
C ARG A 49 -12.21 86.64 4.94
N LEU A 50 -12.43 86.40 3.64
CA LEU A 50 -12.65 85.07 3.09
C LEU A 50 -11.41 84.17 3.23
N SER A 51 -10.20 84.71 3.10
CA SER A 51 -8.96 83.96 3.30
C SER A 51 -8.75 83.57 4.76
N ASN A 52 -9.07 84.46 5.71
CA ASN A 52 -9.03 84.15 7.14
C ASN A 52 -10.07 83.09 7.51
N LEU A 53 -11.29 83.19 6.97
CA LEU A 53 -12.31 82.16 7.16
C LEU A 53 -11.88 80.83 6.56
N LYS A 54 -11.28 80.82 5.37
CA LYS A 54 -10.74 79.61 4.75
C LYS A 54 -9.74 78.91 5.66
N ARG A 55 -8.75 79.62 6.22
CA ARG A 55 -7.77 79.06 7.17
C ARG A 55 -8.44 78.47 8.41
N PHE A 56 -9.45 79.16 8.95
CA PHE A 56 -10.23 78.67 10.08
C PHE A 56 -10.95 77.35 9.76
N VAL A 57 -11.60 77.27 8.59
CA VAL A 57 -12.29 76.05 8.15
C VAL A 57 -11.30 74.92 7.82
N GLU A 58 -10.11 75.22 7.27
CA GLU A 58 -9.04 74.23 7.05
C GLU A 58 -8.56 73.60 8.37
N VAL A 59 -8.32 74.41 9.42
CA VAL A 59 -7.96 73.88 10.75
C VAL A 59 -9.10 73.07 11.36
N SER A 60 -10.35 73.54 11.19
CA SER A 60 -11.54 72.81 11.65
C SER A 60 -11.73 71.47 10.92
N GLU A 61 -11.40 71.41 9.62
CA GLU A 61 -11.45 70.18 8.84
C GLU A 61 -10.42 69.15 9.33
N GLN A 62 -9.17 69.57 9.53
CA GLN A 62 -8.12 68.69 10.06
C GLN A 62 -8.50 68.08 11.40
N HIS A 63 -9.05 68.89 12.33
CA HIS A 63 -9.56 68.37 13.59
C HIS A 63 -10.74 67.41 13.42
N PHE A 64 -11.64 67.67 12.48
CA PHE A 64 -12.77 66.79 12.19
C PHE A 64 -12.30 65.46 11.61
N GLU A 65 -11.32 65.49 10.69
CA GLU A 65 -10.76 64.32 10.05
C GLU A 65 -9.93 63.49 11.05
N GLN A 66 -9.15 64.14 11.92
CA GLN A 66 -8.44 63.49 13.03
C GLN A 66 -9.42 62.79 13.98
N LYS A 67 -10.50 63.48 14.42
CA LYS A 67 -11.56 62.86 15.23
C LYS A 67 -12.27 61.72 14.51
N ARG A 68 -12.47 61.82 13.20
CA ARG A 68 -13.08 60.76 12.39
C ARG A 68 -12.17 59.54 12.33
N GLN A 69 -10.87 59.73 12.14
CA GLN A 69 -9.86 58.68 12.15
C GLN A 69 -9.75 58.02 13.53
N GLU A 70 -9.67 58.78 14.62
CA GLU A 70 -9.65 58.27 16.00
C GLU A 70 -10.92 57.45 16.31
N ARG A 71 -12.09 57.95 15.91
CA ARG A 71 -13.35 57.23 16.09
C ARG A 71 -13.35 55.94 15.28
N GLN A 72 -12.90 55.97 14.03
CA GLN A 72 -12.81 54.77 13.19
C GLN A 72 -11.82 53.74 13.76
N GLN A 73 -10.66 54.17 14.26
CA GLN A 73 -9.70 53.31 14.95
C GLN A 73 -10.30 52.71 16.23
N SER A 74 -11.02 53.51 17.03
CA SER A 74 -11.67 53.01 18.25
C SER A 74 -12.77 51.98 17.97
N VAL A 75 -13.54 52.16 16.88
CA VAL A 75 -14.55 51.20 16.45
C VAL A 75 -13.89 49.92 15.95
N ALA A 76 -12.88 50.04 15.08
CA ALA A 76 -12.14 48.88 14.57
C ALA A 76 -11.43 48.09 15.69
N ALA A 77 -10.85 48.78 16.69
CA ALA A 77 -10.23 48.13 17.84
C ALA A 77 -11.26 47.37 18.69
N ARG A 78 -12.44 47.96 18.95
CA ARG A 78 -13.54 47.29 19.65
C ARG A 78 -14.04 46.07 18.89
N GLU A 79 -14.24 46.19 17.58
CA GLU A 79 -14.63 45.06 16.74
C GLU A 79 -13.58 43.95 16.75
N SER A 80 -12.28 44.28 16.71
CA SER A 80 -11.21 43.27 16.82
C SER A 80 -11.21 42.57 18.18
N GLN A 81 -11.43 43.31 19.27
CA GLN A 81 -11.52 42.74 20.61
C GLN A 81 -12.72 41.80 20.75
N GLN A 82 -13.88 42.22 20.25
CA GLN A 82 -15.08 41.39 20.25
C GLN A 82 -14.90 40.09 19.45
N ARG A 83 -14.17 40.13 18.33
CA ARG A 83 -13.86 38.91 17.57
C ARG A 83 -12.99 37.95 18.37
N ILE A 84 -11.90 38.45 18.96
CA ILE A 84 -11.00 37.64 19.79
C ILE A 84 -11.75 37.02 20.98
N GLU A 85 -12.57 37.82 21.67
CA GLU A 85 -13.40 37.33 22.77
C GLU A 85 -14.36 36.23 22.30
N SER A 86 -15.06 36.45 21.18
CA SER A 86 -15.97 35.45 20.64
C SER A 86 -15.27 34.16 20.17
N ASP A 87 -14.02 34.26 19.72
CA ASP A 87 -13.23 33.09 19.31
C ASP A 87 -12.73 32.30 20.52
N LEU A 88 -12.30 33.00 21.59
CA LEU A 88 -11.95 32.38 22.87
C LEU A 88 -13.14 31.67 23.50
N GLU A 89 -14.33 32.28 23.48
CA GLU A 89 -15.56 31.65 23.96
C GLU A 89 -15.90 30.37 23.19
N ARG A 90 -15.79 30.39 21.85
CA ARG A 90 -16.00 29.21 21.01
C ARG A 90 -15.02 28.08 21.34
N ASP A 91 -13.75 28.42 21.55
CA ASP A 91 -12.74 27.43 21.90
C ASP A 91 -12.95 26.85 23.30
N ASP A 92 -13.39 27.66 24.27
CA ASP A 92 -13.79 27.17 25.60
C ASP A 92 -15.02 26.25 25.54
N GLU A 93 -16.01 26.56 24.70
CA GLU A 93 -17.17 25.70 24.48
C GLU A 93 -16.78 24.36 23.85
N ARG A 94 -15.94 24.39 22.81
CA ARG A 94 -15.39 23.19 22.16
C ARG A 94 -14.61 22.34 23.16
N MET A 95 -13.74 22.95 23.96
CA MET A 95 -12.98 22.25 24.99
C MET A 95 -13.90 21.58 26.01
N LYS A 96 -14.93 22.28 26.49
CA LYS A 96 -15.92 21.70 27.41
C LYS A 96 -16.66 20.52 26.78
N GLN A 97 -17.00 20.60 25.49
CA GLN A 97 -17.65 19.49 24.77
C GLN A 97 -16.73 18.27 24.68
N LEU A 98 -15.47 18.47 24.30
CA LEU A 98 -14.48 17.38 24.21
C LEU A 98 -14.25 16.73 25.58
N LEU A 99 -14.06 17.52 26.63
CA LEU A 99 -13.87 16.98 27.99
C LEU A 99 -15.10 16.22 28.50
N LYS A 100 -16.31 16.69 28.18
CA LYS A 100 -17.55 15.95 28.48
C LYS A 100 -17.62 14.64 27.70
N GLN A 101 -17.17 14.62 26.46
CA GLN A 101 -17.12 13.41 25.65
C GLN A 101 -16.12 12.40 26.22
N VAL A 102 -14.91 12.83 26.60
CA VAL A 102 -13.93 11.96 27.29
C VAL A 102 -14.54 11.38 28.55
N ALA A 103 -15.18 12.21 29.38
CA ALA A 103 -15.83 11.74 30.60
C ALA A 103 -16.97 10.75 30.29
N HIS A 104 -17.78 11.00 29.25
CA HIS A 104 -18.84 10.08 28.83
C HIS A 104 -18.28 8.72 28.41
N LEU A 105 -17.25 8.71 27.57
CA LEU A 105 -16.61 7.48 27.10
C LEU A 105 -16.03 6.67 28.26
N LEU A 106 -15.27 7.32 29.16
CA LEU A 106 -14.60 6.63 30.27
C LEU A 106 -15.54 6.19 31.39
N PHE A 107 -16.57 6.98 31.72
CA PHE A 107 -17.40 6.75 32.91
C PHE A 107 -18.80 6.21 32.60
N VAL A 108 -19.25 6.25 31.35
CA VAL A 108 -20.57 5.75 30.95
C VAL A 108 -20.47 4.60 29.98
N GLU A 109 -19.69 4.73 28.91
CA GLU A 109 -19.61 3.68 27.88
C GLU A 109 -18.69 2.53 28.27
N ALA A 110 -17.47 2.83 28.72
CA ALA A 110 -16.50 1.80 29.12
C ALA A 110 -17.05 0.85 30.20
N PRO A 111 -17.70 1.31 31.29
CA PRO A 111 -18.28 0.42 32.30
C PRO A 111 -19.46 -0.42 31.80
N ARG A 112 -20.11 -0.02 30.67
CA ARG A 112 -21.18 -0.80 30.03
C ARG A 112 -20.63 -1.93 29.14
N GLY A 113 -19.31 -2.09 29.07
CA GLY A 113 -18.65 -3.12 28.28
C GLY A 113 -18.22 -2.68 26.89
N ASN A 114 -18.36 -1.39 26.53
CA ASN A 114 -17.78 -0.87 25.30
C ASN A 114 -16.27 -0.67 25.47
N ARG A 115 -15.46 -1.63 25.03
CA ARG A 115 -13.99 -1.55 25.16
C ARG A 115 -13.36 -0.54 24.21
N ASP A 116 -13.99 -0.28 23.07
CA ASP A 116 -13.49 0.70 22.10
C ASP A 116 -13.59 2.14 22.63
N ALA A 117 -14.41 2.36 23.69
CA ALA A 117 -14.52 3.65 24.35
C ALA A 117 -13.19 4.13 25.00
N PHE A 118 -12.29 3.22 25.41
CA PHE A 118 -11.00 3.59 25.99
C PHE A 118 -10.05 4.25 24.97
N PRO A 119 -9.70 3.61 23.83
CA PRO A 119 -8.87 4.25 22.82
C PRO A 119 -9.56 5.48 22.21
N GLU A 120 -10.89 5.47 22.03
CA GLU A 120 -11.61 6.65 21.57
C GLU A 120 -11.51 7.82 22.55
N ALA A 121 -11.56 7.56 23.86
CA ALA A 121 -11.38 8.60 24.87
C ALA A 121 -9.98 9.21 24.82
N GLU A 122 -8.95 8.40 24.55
CA GLU A 122 -7.58 8.87 24.36
C GLU A 122 -7.46 9.80 23.13
N ASP A 123 -8.06 9.41 22.00
CA ASP A 123 -8.09 10.23 20.78
C ASP A 123 -8.82 11.56 20.98
N VAL A 124 -9.98 11.55 21.67
CA VAL A 124 -10.74 12.77 21.96
C VAL A 124 -9.96 13.68 22.92
N ALA A 125 -9.29 13.10 23.92
CA ALA A 125 -8.45 13.87 24.84
C ALA A 125 -7.22 14.48 24.14
N GLN A 126 -6.63 13.77 23.17
CA GLN A 126 -5.56 14.27 22.33
C GLN A 126 -6.02 15.49 21.50
N ARG A 127 -7.22 15.45 20.92
CA ARG A 127 -7.81 16.62 20.22
C ARG A 127 -8.02 17.81 21.14
N ALA A 128 -8.40 17.58 22.41
CA ALA A 128 -8.53 18.64 23.40
C ALA A 128 -7.17 19.31 23.72
N LEU A 129 -6.09 18.53 23.74
CA LEU A 129 -4.73 19.03 23.93
C LEU A 129 -4.22 19.80 22.70
N GLU A 130 -4.56 19.35 21.49
CA GLU A 130 -4.22 20.04 20.24
C GLU A 130 -4.95 21.38 20.08
N LEU A 131 -6.19 21.48 20.59
CA LEU A 131 -6.93 22.74 20.61
C LEU A 131 -6.22 23.82 21.45
N ARG A 132 -5.64 23.44 22.59
CA ARG A 132 -4.89 24.35 23.45
C ARG A 132 -3.67 23.65 24.07
N PRO A 133 -2.52 23.71 23.39
CA PRO A 133 -1.29 23.11 23.90
C PRO A 133 -0.91 23.69 25.26
N GLY A 134 -0.56 22.81 26.22
CA GLY A 134 -0.18 23.22 27.58
C GLY A 134 -1.35 23.48 28.53
N ASP A 135 -2.59 23.26 28.11
CA ASP A 135 -3.74 23.31 29.02
C ASP A 135 -3.69 22.16 30.05
N GLY A 136 -3.78 22.50 31.34
CA GLY A 136 -3.69 21.53 32.41
C GLY A 136 -4.86 20.54 32.45
N THR A 137 -6.06 20.98 32.08
CA THR A 137 -7.26 20.12 32.10
C THR A 137 -7.24 19.13 30.95
N ALA A 138 -6.89 19.57 29.74
CA ALA A 138 -6.73 18.69 28.58
C ALA A 138 -5.60 17.68 28.78
N THR A 139 -4.45 18.13 29.33
CA THR A 139 -3.32 17.25 29.64
C THR A 139 -3.71 16.16 30.66
N SER A 140 -4.42 16.54 31.72
CA SER A 140 -4.91 15.58 32.71
C SER A 140 -5.91 14.60 32.09
N ALA A 141 -6.82 15.07 31.24
CA ALA A 141 -7.78 14.21 30.56
C ALA A 141 -7.07 13.18 29.66
N ARG A 142 -6.05 13.61 28.91
CA ARG A 142 -5.23 12.72 28.06
C ARG A 142 -4.51 11.67 28.88
N PHE A 143 -3.86 12.09 29.97
CA PHE A 143 -3.19 11.17 30.88
C PHE A 143 -4.15 10.14 31.49
N SER A 144 -5.33 10.58 31.96
CA SER A 144 -6.33 9.69 32.52
C SER A 144 -6.90 8.71 31.49
N ALA A 145 -7.16 9.16 30.26
CA ALA A 145 -7.66 8.30 29.19
C ALA A 145 -6.63 7.24 28.78
N GLU A 146 -5.38 7.64 28.56
CA GLU A 146 -4.27 6.73 28.25
C GLU A 146 -4.07 5.70 29.38
N ALA A 147 -4.02 6.14 30.64
CA ALA A 147 -3.86 5.25 31.78
C ALA A 147 -5.01 4.24 31.89
N ALA A 148 -6.25 4.68 31.65
CA ALA A 148 -7.42 3.81 31.65
C ALA A 148 -7.36 2.76 30.52
N ASN A 149 -6.98 3.19 29.31
CA ASN A 149 -6.79 2.31 28.14
C ASN A 149 -5.72 1.24 28.40
N GLN A 150 -4.55 1.63 28.88
CA GLN A 150 -3.46 0.70 29.20
C GLN A 150 -3.86 -0.30 30.30
N LEU A 151 -4.60 0.16 31.30
CA LEU A 151 -5.08 -0.67 32.39
C LEU A 151 -6.10 -1.71 31.91
N ASP A 152 -7.09 -1.30 31.10
CA ASP A 152 -8.04 -2.25 30.48
C ASP A 152 -7.32 -3.29 29.64
N MET A 153 -6.40 -2.85 28.77
CA MET A 153 -5.62 -3.74 27.91
C MET A 153 -4.83 -4.76 28.74
N ALA A 154 -4.16 -4.33 29.81
CA ALA A 154 -3.38 -5.21 30.66
C ALA A 154 -4.25 -6.29 31.35
N TYR A 155 -5.40 -5.91 31.91
CA TYR A 155 -6.32 -6.85 32.53
C TYR A 155 -6.93 -7.82 31.52
N HIS A 156 -7.34 -7.31 30.37
CA HIS A 156 -7.92 -8.12 29.30
C HIS A 156 -6.92 -9.15 28.78
N LEU A 157 -5.70 -8.74 28.45
CA LEU A 157 -4.66 -9.66 27.98
C LEU A 157 -4.32 -10.72 29.03
N ARG A 158 -4.38 -10.36 30.31
CA ARG A 158 -4.17 -11.34 31.40
C ARG A 158 -5.29 -12.36 31.49
N GLY A 159 -6.55 -11.93 31.38
CA GLY A 159 -7.71 -12.82 31.34
C GLY A 159 -7.66 -13.73 30.12
N LEU A 160 -7.50 -13.14 28.93
CA LEU A 160 -7.37 -13.88 27.68
C LEU A 160 -6.23 -14.89 27.72
N ARG A 161 -5.07 -14.52 28.30
CA ARG A 161 -3.96 -15.46 28.48
C ARG A 161 -4.34 -16.64 29.37
N ALA A 162 -5.02 -16.39 30.50
CA ALA A 162 -5.44 -17.46 31.40
C ALA A 162 -6.41 -18.43 30.71
N ASP A 163 -7.40 -17.91 29.98
CA ASP A 163 -8.36 -18.71 29.24
C ASP A 163 -7.69 -19.54 28.13
N ARG A 164 -6.81 -18.91 27.35
CA ARG A 164 -6.10 -19.58 26.25
C ARG A 164 -5.09 -20.59 26.76
N PHE A 165 -4.44 -20.32 27.90
CA PHE A 165 -3.55 -21.28 28.54
C PHE A 165 -4.30 -22.55 28.95
N LEU A 166 -5.49 -22.41 29.54
CA LEU A 166 -6.33 -23.57 29.88
C LEU A 166 -6.80 -24.32 28.63
N ALA A 167 -7.25 -23.62 27.59
CA ALA A 167 -7.65 -24.25 26.33
C ALA A 167 -6.50 -25.02 25.65
N VAL A 168 -5.27 -24.50 25.73
CA VAL A 168 -4.09 -25.21 25.21
C VAL A 168 -3.81 -26.47 26.04
N LEU A 169 -3.88 -26.39 27.37
CA LEU A 169 -3.69 -27.56 28.22
C LEU A 169 -4.78 -28.62 28.00
N GLU A 170 -6.03 -28.21 27.79
CA GLU A 170 -7.12 -29.11 27.41
C GLU A 170 -6.78 -29.86 26.10
N GLN A 171 -6.27 -29.16 25.09
CA GLN A 171 -5.88 -29.79 23.83
C GLN A 171 -4.68 -30.74 23.98
N VAL A 172 -3.76 -30.41 24.88
CA VAL A 172 -2.65 -31.30 25.25
C VAL A 172 -3.21 -32.57 25.88
N GLU A 173 -4.15 -32.47 26.82
CA GLU A 173 -4.82 -33.64 27.42
C GLU A 173 -5.55 -34.48 26.37
N PHE A 174 -6.31 -33.86 25.45
CA PHE A 174 -6.94 -34.58 24.33
C PHE A 174 -5.92 -35.35 23.48
N SER A 175 -4.73 -34.80 23.27
CA SER A 175 -3.66 -35.46 22.53
C SER A 175 -3.01 -36.60 23.33
N HIS A 176 -3.08 -36.54 24.66
CA HIS A 176 -2.61 -37.60 25.56
C HIS A 176 -3.63 -38.73 25.73
N VAL A 177 -4.91 -38.52 25.38
CA VAL A 177 -5.90 -39.59 25.35
C VAL A 177 -5.43 -40.60 24.31
N PRO A 178 -4.99 -41.81 24.73
CA PRO A 178 -4.61 -42.83 23.78
C PRO A 178 -5.86 -43.18 22.97
N PHE A 179 -5.77 -43.13 21.64
CA PHE A 179 -6.77 -43.81 20.84
C PHE A 179 -6.59 -45.31 21.10
N PRO A 180 -7.66 -46.07 21.40
CA PRO A 180 -7.54 -47.51 21.54
C PRO A 180 -6.99 -48.06 20.21
N ASP A 181 -5.76 -48.53 20.26
CA ASP A 181 -5.05 -49.30 19.24
C ASP A 181 -5.59 -50.74 19.17
N GLU A 182 -6.89 -50.89 19.46
CA GLU A 182 -7.68 -52.11 19.33
C GLU A 182 -8.87 -51.80 18.40
N PRO A 183 -8.71 -52.03 17.08
CA PRO A 183 -7.59 -52.70 16.43
C PRO A 183 -6.40 -51.77 16.17
N PRO A 184 -5.16 -52.32 16.16
CA PRO A 184 -3.95 -51.53 15.91
C PRO A 184 -3.99 -50.95 14.51
N ILE A 185 -3.11 -49.99 14.22
CA ILE A 185 -2.87 -49.54 12.84
C ILE A 185 -2.43 -50.74 12.02
N ARG A 186 -3.40 -51.40 11.39
CA ARG A 186 -3.20 -52.51 10.49
C ARG A 186 -2.97 -51.89 9.13
N TYR A 187 -1.71 -51.87 8.73
CA TYR A 187 -1.39 -51.62 7.33
C TYR A 187 -2.16 -52.64 6.47
N PRO A 188 -2.72 -52.20 5.33
CA PRO A 188 -3.37 -53.12 4.41
C PRO A 188 -2.43 -54.26 4.01
N ASP A 189 -2.98 -55.43 3.68
CA ASP A 189 -2.19 -56.55 3.17
C ASP A 189 -1.41 -56.14 1.92
N ALA A 190 -0.30 -56.86 1.66
CA ALA A 190 0.56 -56.61 0.50
C ALA A 190 -0.19 -56.60 -0.84
N ALA A 191 -1.33 -57.31 -0.94
CA ALA A 191 -2.19 -57.29 -2.13
C ALA A 191 -2.84 -55.91 -2.38
N VAL A 192 -3.24 -55.20 -1.33
CA VAL A 192 -3.82 -53.85 -1.42
C VAL A 192 -2.74 -52.86 -1.84
N TRP A 193 -1.56 -52.95 -1.25
CA TRP A 193 -0.41 -52.14 -1.66
C TRP A 193 -0.05 -52.36 -3.13
N ARG A 194 -0.02 -53.61 -3.59
CA ARG A 194 0.23 -53.93 -4.99
C ARG A 194 -0.83 -53.31 -5.91
N ARG A 195 -2.11 -53.39 -5.53
CA ARG A 195 -3.21 -52.75 -6.29
C ARG A 195 -3.03 -51.23 -6.34
N LEU A 196 -2.77 -50.57 -5.21
CA LEU A 196 -2.54 -49.12 -5.15
C LEU A 196 -1.35 -48.70 -6.03
N THR A 197 -0.27 -49.50 -6.03
CA THR A 197 0.88 -49.25 -6.91
C THR A 197 0.53 -49.41 -8.39
N GLU A 198 -0.27 -50.41 -8.75
CA GLU A 198 -0.77 -50.58 -10.13
C GLU A 198 -1.70 -49.42 -10.53
N GLU A 199 -2.59 -48.98 -9.65
CA GLU A 199 -3.46 -47.82 -9.89
C GLU A 199 -2.66 -46.53 -10.05
N ARG A 200 -1.54 -46.39 -9.31
CA ARG A 200 -0.61 -45.26 -9.45
C ARG A 200 0.12 -45.23 -10.78
N LYS A 201 0.28 -46.36 -11.49
CA LYS A 201 0.86 -46.35 -12.84
C LYS A 201 0.04 -45.51 -13.82
N LYS A 202 -1.27 -45.37 -13.62
CA LYS A 202 -2.12 -44.45 -14.40
C LYS A 202 -1.63 -43.00 -14.30
N TRP A 203 -1.04 -42.64 -13.17
CA TRP A 203 -0.50 -41.33 -12.86
C TRP A 203 1.03 -41.30 -12.92
N ALA A 204 1.68 -42.35 -13.44
CA ALA A 204 3.08 -42.25 -13.82
C ALA A 204 3.19 -41.16 -14.89
N SER A 205 4.21 -40.31 -14.78
CA SER A 205 4.44 -39.19 -15.70
C SER A 205 4.22 -39.64 -17.14
N VAL A 206 3.16 -39.12 -17.76
CA VAL A 206 2.91 -39.35 -19.18
C VAL A 206 3.83 -38.39 -19.92
N ASP A 207 4.88 -38.93 -20.55
CA ASP A 207 5.62 -38.17 -21.54
C ASP A 207 4.62 -37.83 -22.66
N LEU A 208 4.40 -36.54 -22.93
CA LEU A 208 3.52 -36.11 -24.02
C LEU A 208 4.16 -36.33 -25.40
N HIS A 209 5.46 -36.62 -25.41
CA HIS A 209 6.16 -36.98 -26.63
C HIS A 209 5.79 -38.41 -27.04
N ASN A 210 5.02 -38.54 -28.11
CA ASN A 210 4.75 -39.82 -28.75
C ASN A 210 5.99 -40.27 -29.53
N TYR A 211 6.87 -41.02 -28.89
CA TYR A 211 8.02 -41.63 -29.57
C TYR A 211 7.53 -42.55 -30.70
N SER A 212 8.18 -42.49 -31.86
CA SER A 212 8.01 -43.52 -32.88
C SER A 212 8.46 -44.88 -32.32
N LYS A 213 7.94 -45.99 -32.87
CA LYS A 213 8.42 -47.35 -32.56
C LYS A 213 9.93 -47.48 -32.76
N VAL A 214 10.51 -46.71 -33.68
CA VAL A 214 11.95 -46.68 -33.92
C VAL A 214 12.70 -45.94 -32.81
N GLU A 215 12.17 -44.81 -32.35
CA GLU A 215 12.76 -44.03 -31.26
C GLU A 215 12.68 -44.78 -29.92
N GLU A 216 11.57 -45.48 -29.64
CA GLU A 216 11.48 -46.38 -28.49
C GLU A 216 12.56 -47.47 -28.51
N ARG A 217 12.87 -48.00 -29.71
CA ARG A 217 13.93 -48.99 -29.88
C ARG A 217 15.31 -48.39 -29.59
N ILE A 218 15.55 -47.16 -30.03
CA ILE A 218 16.80 -46.42 -29.72
C ILE A 218 16.90 -46.18 -28.20
N ILE A 219 15.82 -45.75 -27.55
CA ILE A 219 15.79 -45.51 -26.09
C ILE A 219 16.08 -46.79 -25.31
N ARG A 220 15.52 -47.93 -25.73
CA ARG A 220 15.82 -49.23 -25.09
C ARG A 220 17.27 -49.65 -25.32
N ALA A 221 17.79 -49.48 -26.53
CA ALA A 221 19.19 -49.79 -26.86
C ALA A 221 20.17 -48.93 -26.05
N LEU A 222 19.78 -47.71 -25.65
CA LEU A 222 20.58 -46.88 -24.75
C LEU A 222 20.73 -47.48 -23.34
N ASP A 223 19.80 -48.31 -22.90
CA ASP A 223 19.86 -48.95 -21.58
C ASP A 223 20.65 -50.27 -21.60
N ASP A 224 21.04 -50.76 -22.78
CA ASP A 224 21.87 -51.96 -22.95
C ASP A 224 23.31 -51.71 -22.46
N GLU A 225 23.96 -52.74 -21.93
CA GLU A 225 25.34 -52.68 -21.44
C GLU A 225 26.35 -52.64 -22.60
N THR A 226 27.41 -51.84 -22.42
CA THR A 226 28.43 -51.56 -23.42
C THR A 226 29.83 -51.67 -22.85
N GLU A 227 30.73 -52.20 -23.67
CA GLU A 227 32.15 -52.33 -23.36
C GLU A 227 32.94 -51.95 -24.62
N PHE A 228 33.89 -51.03 -24.46
CA PHE A 228 34.79 -50.60 -25.53
C PHE A 228 36.10 -50.06 -24.98
N GLU A 229 37.13 -50.15 -25.80
CA GLU A 229 38.45 -49.56 -25.58
C GLU A 229 38.86 -48.84 -26.86
N PHE A 230 38.83 -47.50 -26.82
CA PHE A 230 39.24 -46.64 -27.92
C PHE A 230 40.61 -46.04 -27.62
N VAL A 231 41.55 -46.19 -28.56
CA VAL A 231 42.90 -45.63 -28.49
C VAL A 231 43.15 -44.92 -29.81
N ASP A 232 43.25 -43.59 -29.75
CA ASP A 232 43.52 -42.68 -30.87
C ASP A 232 42.56 -42.89 -32.07
N LEU A 233 41.28 -43.14 -31.77
CA LEU A 233 40.25 -43.40 -32.78
C LEU A 233 39.41 -42.13 -33.03
N PRO A 234 39.18 -41.71 -34.28
CA PRO A 234 38.40 -40.50 -34.55
C PRO A 234 36.94 -40.67 -34.14
N LEU A 235 36.29 -39.57 -33.74
CA LEU A 235 34.89 -39.55 -33.30
C LEU A 235 33.94 -40.19 -34.34
N SER A 236 34.17 -39.96 -35.63
CA SER A 236 33.42 -40.59 -36.72
C SER A 236 33.43 -42.12 -36.65
N ASP A 237 34.61 -42.72 -36.50
CA ASP A 237 34.78 -44.18 -36.40
C ASP A 237 34.21 -44.74 -35.09
N VAL A 238 34.32 -44.00 -33.98
CA VAL A 238 33.71 -44.36 -32.68
C VAL A 238 32.18 -44.45 -32.81
N VAL A 239 31.58 -43.47 -33.48
CA VAL A 239 30.12 -43.45 -33.71
C VAL A 239 29.70 -44.61 -34.61
N ASP A 240 30.44 -44.90 -35.68
CA ASP A 240 30.14 -46.02 -36.56
C ASP A 240 30.30 -47.38 -35.88
N TYR A 241 31.27 -47.53 -34.98
CA TYR A 241 31.42 -48.72 -34.15
C TYR A 241 30.19 -48.95 -33.26
N LEU A 242 29.74 -47.91 -32.55
CA LEU A 242 28.56 -48.00 -31.66
C LEU A 242 27.25 -48.22 -32.44
N LYS A 243 27.14 -47.61 -33.62
CA LYS A 243 26.03 -47.82 -34.56
C LYS A 243 25.89 -49.29 -34.95
N GLN A 244 27.01 -49.96 -35.24
CA GLN A 244 27.03 -51.38 -35.61
C GLN A 244 26.78 -52.29 -34.41
N GLN A 245 27.38 -51.99 -33.26
CA GLN A 245 27.26 -52.80 -32.04
C GLN A 245 25.82 -52.83 -31.51
N HIS A 246 25.14 -51.68 -31.49
CA HIS A 246 23.78 -51.55 -30.93
C HIS A 246 22.67 -51.58 -31.98
N ASN A 247 23.03 -51.66 -33.27
CA ASN A 247 22.08 -51.70 -34.39
C ASN A 247 21.06 -50.54 -34.35
N ILE A 248 21.55 -49.35 -34.01
CA ILE A 248 20.79 -48.08 -33.98
C ILE A 248 21.35 -47.12 -35.02
N GLN A 249 20.53 -46.20 -35.52
CA GLN A 249 21.00 -45.18 -36.47
C GLN A 249 21.52 -43.96 -35.71
N ILE A 250 22.83 -43.73 -35.80
CA ILE A 250 23.50 -42.56 -35.22
C ILE A 250 24.02 -41.66 -36.35
N ILE A 251 23.82 -40.35 -36.21
CA ILE A 251 24.24 -39.31 -37.17
C ILE A 251 24.94 -38.17 -36.41
N LEU A 252 26.07 -37.70 -36.94
CA LEU A 252 26.75 -36.50 -36.46
C LEU A 252 26.17 -35.26 -37.14
N ASP A 253 25.82 -34.24 -36.36
CA ASP A 253 25.43 -32.92 -36.88
C ASP A 253 26.69 -32.12 -37.24
N GLU A 254 27.22 -32.36 -38.45
CA GLU A 254 28.44 -31.71 -38.93
C GLU A 254 28.36 -30.17 -38.90
N GLN A 255 27.17 -29.59 -39.08
CA GLN A 255 27.00 -28.14 -39.03
C GLN A 255 27.17 -27.63 -37.61
N ALA A 256 26.50 -28.26 -36.64
CA ALA A 256 26.61 -27.87 -35.24
C ALA A 256 28.05 -28.06 -34.72
N LEU A 257 28.74 -29.14 -35.13
CA LEU A 257 30.13 -29.41 -34.74
C LEU A 257 31.09 -28.36 -35.31
N LEU A 258 30.92 -27.96 -36.58
CA LEU A 258 31.73 -26.92 -37.22
C LEU A 258 31.56 -25.54 -36.56
N ASP A 259 30.35 -25.21 -36.13
CA ASP A 259 30.04 -23.93 -35.48
C ASP A 259 30.77 -23.77 -34.13
N GLU A 260 31.01 -24.86 -33.40
CA GLU A 260 31.82 -24.90 -32.17
C GLU A 260 33.31 -25.22 -32.42
N GLY A 261 33.72 -25.36 -33.69
CA GLY A 261 35.11 -25.63 -34.08
C GLY A 261 35.60 -27.06 -33.79
N ILE A 262 34.69 -28.00 -33.57
CA ILE A 262 34.98 -29.42 -33.31
C ILE A 262 35.11 -30.15 -34.64
N GLN A 263 36.21 -30.89 -34.83
CA GLN A 263 36.42 -31.69 -36.04
C GLN A 263 35.93 -33.14 -35.82
N PRO A 264 35.24 -33.74 -36.80
CA PRO A 264 34.82 -35.15 -36.72
C PRO A 264 35.98 -36.16 -36.56
N ASP A 265 37.20 -35.73 -36.89
CA ASP A 265 38.42 -36.54 -36.83
C ASP A 265 39.17 -36.41 -35.49
N GLU A 266 38.55 -35.77 -34.48
CA GLU A 266 39.18 -35.61 -33.17
C GLU A 266 39.40 -36.97 -32.49
N PRO A 267 40.63 -37.29 -32.03
CA PRO A 267 40.96 -38.60 -31.50
C PRO A 267 40.43 -38.79 -30.08
N ILE A 268 39.71 -39.88 -29.86
CA ILE A 268 39.13 -40.26 -28.56
C ILE A 268 39.96 -41.39 -27.95
N ASN A 269 40.37 -41.18 -26.70
CA ASN A 269 41.13 -42.14 -25.90
C ASN A 269 40.35 -42.49 -24.62
N MET A 270 39.63 -43.61 -24.62
CA MET A 270 38.78 -43.99 -23.50
C MET A 270 38.50 -45.49 -23.42
N SER A 271 38.52 -46.05 -22.21
CA SER A 271 38.14 -47.44 -21.93
C SER A 271 36.98 -47.49 -20.94
N LEU A 272 35.86 -48.10 -21.31
CA LEU A 272 34.69 -48.30 -20.45
C LEU A 272 34.22 -49.75 -20.51
N SER A 273 33.81 -50.30 -19.36
CA SER A 273 33.30 -51.67 -19.23
C SER A 273 32.14 -51.71 -18.23
N GLY A 274 31.09 -52.48 -18.51
CA GLY A 274 29.95 -52.68 -17.62
C GLY A 274 29.07 -51.44 -17.39
N VAL A 275 29.01 -50.52 -18.36
CA VAL A 275 28.18 -49.30 -18.30
C VAL A 275 27.11 -49.31 -19.40
N SER A 276 25.95 -48.72 -19.12
CA SER A 276 24.90 -48.57 -20.15
C SER A 276 25.36 -47.64 -21.28
N LEU A 277 24.91 -47.89 -22.52
CA LEU A 277 25.23 -47.05 -23.68
C LEU A 277 24.86 -45.58 -23.42
N ARG A 278 23.76 -45.33 -22.71
CA ARG A 278 23.32 -44.01 -22.25
C ARG A 278 24.41 -43.27 -21.49
N SER A 279 25.04 -43.97 -20.55
CA SER A 279 26.10 -43.42 -19.70
C SER A 279 27.40 -43.31 -20.48
N ALA A 280 27.73 -44.34 -21.27
CA ALA A 280 28.91 -44.34 -22.11
C ALA A 280 28.91 -43.18 -23.11
N MET A 281 27.79 -42.93 -23.80
CA MET A 281 27.65 -41.81 -24.73
C MET A 281 27.78 -40.46 -24.04
N LYS A 282 27.23 -40.31 -22.84
CA LYS A 282 27.42 -39.09 -22.06
C LYS A 282 28.90 -38.85 -21.74
N ILE A 283 29.61 -39.89 -21.29
CA ILE A 283 31.02 -39.79 -20.90
C ILE A 283 31.92 -39.52 -22.13
N VAL A 284 31.64 -40.16 -23.27
CA VAL A 284 32.40 -39.96 -24.51
C VAL A 284 32.22 -38.55 -25.08
N LEU A 285 31.01 -37.99 -24.98
CA LEU A 285 30.66 -36.70 -25.59
C LEU A 285 30.94 -35.48 -24.67
N GLU A 286 30.96 -35.67 -23.35
CA GLU A 286 31.17 -34.61 -22.35
C GLU A 286 32.50 -33.83 -22.52
N PRO A 287 33.67 -34.46 -22.78
CA PRO A 287 34.92 -33.74 -23.02
C PRO A 287 34.89 -32.83 -24.26
N LEU A 288 34.03 -33.14 -25.23
CA LEU A 288 33.87 -32.41 -26.49
C LEU A 288 32.73 -31.39 -26.41
N ALA A 289 32.09 -31.19 -25.26
CA ALA A 289 30.88 -30.38 -25.11
C ALA A 289 29.75 -30.76 -26.09
N LEU A 290 29.67 -32.06 -26.42
CA LEU A 290 28.65 -32.64 -27.26
C LEU A 290 27.61 -33.37 -26.41
N THR A 291 26.41 -33.50 -26.94
CA THR A 291 25.32 -34.29 -26.38
C THR A 291 24.57 -34.98 -27.50
N TYR A 292 23.62 -35.84 -27.16
CA TYR A 292 22.78 -36.52 -28.13
C TYR A 292 21.32 -36.19 -27.93
N VAL A 293 20.58 -36.12 -29.03
CA VAL A 293 19.14 -35.95 -29.07
C VAL A 293 18.55 -37.01 -30.00
N ILE A 294 17.48 -37.66 -29.57
CA ILE A 294 16.74 -38.62 -30.40
C ILE A 294 15.61 -37.82 -31.07
N GLN A 295 15.67 -37.70 -32.39
CA GLN A 295 14.65 -37.02 -33.18
C GLN A 295 14.61 -37.63 -34.59
N ASP A 296 13.44 -37.64 -35.22
CA ASP A 296 13.26 -38.09 -36.60
C ASP A 296 13.76 -39.53 -36.80
N GLU A 297 13.52 -40.40 -35.81
CA GLU A 297 13.93 -41.82 -35.82
C GLU A 297 15.44 -42.09 -35.84
N VAL A 298 16.26 -41.07 -35.57
CA VAL A 298 17.73 -41.19 -35.49
C VAL A 298 18.26 -40.59 -34.20
N MET A 299 19.40 -41.12 -33.72
CA MET A 299 20.18 -40.53 -32.65
C MET A 299 21.14 -39.52 -33.26
N ARG A 300 20.86 -38.22 -33.07
CA ARG A 300 21.70 -37.14 -33.56
C ARG A 300 22.66 -36.70 -32.45
N ILE A 301 23.95 -36.73 -32.73
CA ILE A 301 24.99 -36.16 -31.87
C ILE A 301 25.20 -34.70 -32.30
N THR A 302 25.06 -33.78 -31.37
CA THR A 302 25.04 -32.33 -31.60
C THR A 302 25.68 -31.61 -30.42
N THR A 303 25.94 -30.31 -30.55
CA THR A 303 26.46 -29.48 -29.46
C THR A 303 25.39 -29.24 -28.38
N GLU A 304 25.82 -28.98 -27.14
CA GLU A 304 24.91 -28.68 -26.02
C GLU A 304 23.99 -27.50 -26.33
N ALA A 305 24.54 -26.41 -26.90
CA ALA A 305 23.78 -25.21 -27.27
C ALA A 305 22.63 -25.53 -28.24
N LYS A 306 22.87 -26.40 -29.22
CA LYS A 306 21.84 -26.79 -30.19
C LYS A 306 20.81 -27.76 -29.60
N ALA A 307 21.23 -28.63 -28.70
CA ALA A 307 20.33 -29.53 -27.98
C ALA A 307 19.35 -28.78 -27.07
N GLU A 308 19.77 -27.66 -26.48
CA GLU A 308 18.89 -26.79 -25.69
C GLU A 308 17.76 -26.16 -26.51
N GLU A 309 17.95 -25.92 -27.80
CA GLU A 309 16.88 -25.46 -28.70
C GLU A 309 15.83 -26.56 -28.97
N MET A 310 16.19 -27.82 -28.75
CA MET A 310 15.39 -29.00 -29.08
C MET A 310 14.72 -29.65 -27.84
N MET A 311 14.48 -28.86 -26.78
CA MET A 311 13.85 -29.35 -25.55
C MET A 311 12.39 -29.80 -25.74
N SER A 312 12.03 -30.91 -25.10
CA SER A 312 10.65 -31.42 -25.03
C SER A 312 9.96 -31.01 -23.72
N THR A 313 8.69 -30.59 -23.79
CA THR A 313 7.88 -30.31 -22.58
C THR A 313 7.44 -31.62 -21.90
N ARG A 314 7.76 -31.78 -20.60
CA ARG A 314 7.34 -32.94 -19.77
C ARG A 314 6.32 -32.52 -18.72
N VAL A 315 5.30 -33.34 -18.49
CA VAL A 315 4.26 -33.09 -17.46
C VAL A 315 4.45 -34.00 -16.26
N TYR A 316 4.57 -33.38 -15.08
CA TYR A 316 4.68 -34.06 -13.80
C TYR A 316 3.34 -33.96 -13.04
N PRO A 317 2.66 -35.09 -12.77
CA PRO A 317 1.43 -35.07 -11.99
C PRO A 317 1.74 -34.84 -10.51
N VAL A 318 1.29 -33.70 -9.96
CA VAL A 318 1.48 -33.30 -8.55
C VAL A 318 0.21 -33.38 -7.71
N ALA A 319 -0.85 -34.01 -8.25
CA ALA A 319 -2.18 -34.03 -7.63
C ALA A 319 -2.17 -34.62 -6.20
N ASP A 320 -1.30 -35.61 -5.93
CA ASP A 320 -1.17 -36.25 -4.61
C ASP A 320 -0.56 -35.32 -3.54
N LEU A 321 0.26 -34.35 -3.94
CA LEU A 321 0.93 -33.42 -3.01
C LEU A 321 0.01 -32.30 -2.50
N VAL A 322 -1.12 -32.08 -3.17
CA VAL A 322 -2.04 -30.97 -2.89
C VAL A 322 -3.37 -31.43 -2.32
N ILE A 323 -3.52 -32.72 -1.98
CA ILE A 323 -4.72 -33.20 -1.30
C ILE A 323 -4.66 -32.70 0.16
N PRO A 324 -5.59 -31.85 0.62
CA PRO A 324 -5.65 -31.47 2.01
C PRO A 324 -5.84 -32.75 2.83
N VAL A 325 -4.96 -32.98 3.80
CA VAL A 325 -5.10 -34.09 4.74
C VAL A 325 -6.39 -33.84 5.52
N GLU A 326 -7.45 -34.56 5.16
CA GLU A 326 -8.64 -34.66 6.00
C GLU A 326 -8.21 -35.39 7.27
N THR A 327 -7.84 -34.64 8.30
CA THR A 327 -7.72 -35.18 9.65
C THR A 327 -9.07 -35.84 9.95
N PRO A 328 -9.12 -37.16 10.19
CA PRO A 328 -10.38 -37.82 10.47
C PRO A 328 -10.97 -37.14 11.70
N SER A 329 -12.07 -36.41 11.50
CA SER A 329 -12.78 -35.74 12.57
C SER A 329 -13.22 -36.84 13.55
N GLY A 330 -12.52 -36.93 14.69
CA GLY A 330 -13.00 -37.68 15.84
C GLY A 330 -14.45 -37.25 16.08
N GLY A 331 -15.35 -38.23 16.09
CA GLY A 331 -16.79 -38.00 16.11
C GLY A 331 -17.21 -37.09 17.25
N GLY A 332 -17.56 -35.84 16.91
CA GLY A 332 -18.28 -34.91 17.77
C GLY A 332 -19.77 -35.01 17.51
N SER A 333 -20.40 -36.08 17.98
CA SER A 333 -21.85 -36.08 18.20
C SER A 333 -22.14 -35.29 19.48
N GLY A 334 -22.43 -34.00 19.35
CA GLY A 334 -22.86 -33.13 20.45
C GLY A 334 -23.55 -31.91 19.89
N GLY A 335 -24.89 -31.94 19.87
CA GLY A 335 -25.72 -30.97 19.17
C GLY A 335 -25.60 -29.54 19.70
N MET A 336 -25.71 -28.60 18.77
CA MET A 336 -26.09 -27.23 19.08
C MET A 336 -27.16 -26.78 18.07
N MET A 337 -28.41 -27.00 18.48
CA MET A 337 -29.53 -26.19 17.99
C MET A 337 -29.29 -24.74 18.40
N GLY A 338 -29.40 -23.84 17.44
CA GLY A 338 -29.48 -22.39 17.58
C GLY A 338 -29.07 -21.80 16.23
N GLY A 339 -29.91 -21.21 15.39
CA GLY A 339 -31.08 -20.39 15.66
C GLY A 339 -30.82 -19.03 15.01
N GLY A 340 -31.50 -18.72 13.91
CA GLY A 340 -31.70 -17.33 13.46
C GLY A 340 -31.22 -16.96 12.05
N GLY A 341 -32.17 -16.47 11.24
CA GLY A 341 -31.98 -15.52 10.12
C GLY A 341 -31.63 -16.18 8.78
N GLY A 342 -32.43 -16.14 7.73
CA GLY A 342 -33.19 -15.00 7.22
C GLY A 342 -32.51 -14.51 5.94
N GLY A 343 -32.97 -14.97 4.78
CA GLY A 343 -32.36 -14.64 3.49
C GLY A 343 -33.23 -15.07 2.32
N MET A 344 -34.31 -14.32 2.13
CA MET A 344 -35.24 -14.43 1.00
C MET A 344 -34.73 -13.51 -0.12
N GLY A 345 -34.71 -14.01 -1.36
CA GLY A 345 -34.49 -13.22 -2.58
C GLY A 345 -33.61 -13.96 -3.58
N GLY A 346 -33.98 -14.17 -4.84
CA GLY A 346 -35.16 -13.78 -5.59
C GLY A 346 -34.88 -14.22 -7.04
N GLY A 347 -35.73 -15.08 -7.58
CA GLY A 347 -35.71 -15.46 -8.99
C GLY A 347 -36.81 -14.71 -9.72
N GLY A 348 -36.41 -13.93 -10.72
CA GLY A 348 -37.27 -13.14 -11.60
C GLY A 348 -36.39 -12.34 -12.54
#